data_AF-A0A0B1T3Z6-F1
#
_entry.id   AF-A0A0B1T3Z6-F1
#
_cell.length_a   1.000
_cell.length_b   1.000
_cell.length_c   1.000
_cell.angle_alpha   90.00
_cell.angle_beta   90.00
_cell.angle_gamma   90.00
#
_symmetry.space_group_name_H-M   'P 1'
#
loop_
_entity.id
_entity.type
_entity.pdbx_description
1 polymer ?
#
loop_
_entity_poly.entity_id
_entity_poly.type
_entity_poly.pdbx_seq_one_letter_code
_entity_poly.pdbx_strand_id
1 'polypeptide(L)'
;EKTIALSNDVVAVRDRTETSSVCFFDPTTGRALGDEKIVHDREVMELTLSQCGKLNERILAFRDSDAAVLVVKVKTYGIAQRIARIGSSVEHLHFNDTTNMLAGVGEGRVVWPAVEIAFIDRNLLQQSMIDKSVSGLGKFPILRSFTDNVISLRRSDGSIVATTIPPFAGSLLQYTANSKWDQAIRLCRHVKSEETWAILAGLATASQNIYAAEIAYGALEEGEKVKMLAEARTHPNKEVRNAMMVLLAGKVRVILFADLVHNRGLLTT
;
A
#
# COMPACT_ATOMS: atom_id res chain seq x y z
N GLU A 1 -11.86 5.30 -19.71
CA GLU A 1 -11.06 4.12 -19.34
C GLU A 1 -9.57 4.45 -19.45
N LYS A 2 -8.78 4.17 -18.41
CA LYS A 2 -7.31 4.19 -18.47
C LYS A 2 -6.83 2.75 -18.53
N THR A 3 -6.58 2.24 -19.74
CA THR A 3 -6.15 0.85 -19.97
C THR A 3 -4.63 0.71 -20.04
N ILE A 4 -3.91 1.83 -19.93
CA ILE A 4 -2.46 1.92 -19.89
C ILE A 4 -2.10 2.84 -18.73
N ALA A 5 -1.06 2.47 -17.98
CA ALA A 5 -0.46 3.31 -16.96
C ALA A 5 1.07 3.34 -17.14
N LEU A 6 1.68 4.46 -16.76
CA LEU A 6 3.12 4.69 -16.91
C LEU A 6 3.73 5.14 -15.57
N SER A 7 4.91 4.62 -15.28
CA SER A 7 5.89 5.18 -14.34
C SER A 7 7.23 5.36 -15.07
N ASN A 8 8.23 5.86 -14.35
CA ASN A 8 9.60 6.01 -14.86
C ASN A 8 10.26 4.68 -15.31
N ASP A 9 9.81 3.54 -14.78
CA ASP A 9 10.43 2.23 -14.96
C ASP A 9 9.45 1.11 -15.38
N VAL A 10 8.15 1.40 -15.51
CA VAL A 10 7.12 0.41 -15.88
C VAL A 10 6.05 1.05 -16.78
N VAL A 11 5.70 0.34 -17.85
CA VAL A 11 4.45 0.51 -18.58
C VAL A 11 3.54 -0.67 -18.24
N ALA A 12 2.35 -0.40 -17.70
CA ALA A 12 1.32 -1.40 -17.49
C ALA A 12 0.26 -1.28 -18.59
N VAL A 13 -0.11 -2.40 -19.21
CA VAL A 13 -1.07 -2.44 -20.32
C VAL A 13 -2.09 -3.54 -20.06
N ARG A 14 -3.38 -3.18 -20.01
CA ARG A 14 -4.48 -4.16 -20.04
C ARG A 14 -4.55 -4.79 -21.44
N ASP A 15 -4.60 -6.11 -21.50
CA ASP A 15 -4.79 -6.81 -22.77
C ASP A 15 -6.18 -6.49 -23.35
N ARG A 16 -6.26 -6.29 -24.67
CA ARG A 16 -7.54 -5.97 -25.34
C ARG A 16 -8.40 -7.20 -25.58
N THR A 17 -7.78 -8.35 -25.78
CA THR A 17 -8.44 -9.63 -26.03
C THR A 17 -8.76 -10.34 -24.72
N GLU A 18 -7.92 -10.14 -23.71
CA GLU A 18 -8.12 -10.64 -22.34
C GLU A 18 -8.26 -9.46 -21.37
N THR A 19 -9.45 -8.87 -21.26
CA THR A 19 -9.64 -7.64 -20.47
C THR A 19 -9.45 -7.81 -18.95
N SER A 20 -9.26 -9.04 -18.48
CA SER A 20 -8.88 -9.36 -17.10
C SER A 20 -7.37 -9.51 -16.89
N SER A 21 -6.56 -9.35 -17.95
CA SER A 21 -5.11 -9.52 -17.92
C SER A 21 -4.36 -8.19 -18.03
N VAL A 22 -3.25 -8.05 -17.29
CA VAL A 22 -2.36 -6.88 -17.35
C VAL A 22 -0.91 -7.30 -17.54
N CYS A 23 -0.27 -6.77 -18.58
CA CYS A 23 1.13 -7.00 -18.90
C CYS A 23 1.99 -5.80 -18.46
N PHE A 24 3.25 -6.05 -18.13
CA PHE A 24 4.21 -5.04 -17.73
C PHE A 24 5.42 -5.02 -18.65
N PHE A 25 5.88 -3.82 -18.99
CA PHE A 25 7.02 -3.61 -19.89
C PHE A 25 7.95 -2.53 -19.36
N ASP A 26 9.24 -2.66 -19.68
CA ASP A 26 10.22 -1.61 -19.45
C ASP A 26 10.00 -0.49 -20.50
N PRO A 27 9.82 0.77 -20.09
CA PRO A 27 9.47 1.86 -21.00
C PRO A 27 10.59 2.20 -21.98
N THR A 28 11.84 1.82 -21.70
CA THR A 28 13.01 2.13 -22.54
C THR A 28 13.28 1.04 -23.55
N THR A 29 13.20 -0.22 -23.13
CA THR A 29 13.58 -1.39 -23.95
C THR A 29 12.40 -2.12 -24.56
N GLY A 30 11.17 -1.88 -24.07
CA GLY A 30 9.96 -2.61 -24.45
C GLY A 30 9.94 -4.07 -23.98
N ARG A 31 10.93 -4.52 -23.20
CA ARG A 31 10.99 -5.89 -22.69
C ARG A 31 9.96 -6.10 -21.59
N ALA A 32 9.39 -7.30 -21.53
CA ALA A 32 8.47 -7.67 -20.46
C ALA A 32 9.16 -7.59 -19.08
N LEU A 33 8.41 -7.14 -18.08
CA LEU A 33 8.84 -7.01 -16.69
C LEU A 33 8.06 -7.93 -15.77
N GLY A 34 8.75 -8.44 -14.74
CA GLY A 34 8.16 -9.33 -13.74
C GLY A 34 8.11 -10.78 -14.20
N ASP A 35 7.53 -11.62 -13.35
CA ASP A 35 7.59 -13.07 -13.55
C ASP A 35 6.48 -13.60 -14.48
N GLU A 36 5.43 -12.81 -14.76
CA GLU A 36 4.32 -13.13 -15.67
C GLU A 36 3.30 -11.97 -15.74
N LYS A 37 2.38 -12.00 -16.73
CA LYS A 37 1.20 -11.12 -16.75
C LYS A 37 0.33 -11.34 -15.50
N ILE A 38 -0.35 -10.31 -15.05
CA ILE A 38 -1.42 -10.48 -14.05
C ILE A 38 -2.63 -11.04 -14.77
N VAL A 39 -3.27 -12.04 -14.18
CA VAL A 39 -4.60 -12.53 -14.58
C VAL A 39 -5.52 -12.34 -13.39
N HIS A 40 -6.60 -11.60 -13.58
CA HIS A 40 -7.65 -11.36 -12.58
C HIS A 40 -8.93 -12.10 -12.99
N ASP A 41 -9.83 -12.33 -12.04
CA ASP A 41 -11.10 -13.04 -12.29
C ASP A 41 -12.16 -12.16 -12.96
N ARG A 42 -11.93 -10.84 -12.95
CA ARG A 42 -12.85 -9.81 -13.45
C ARG A 42 -12.18 -8.90 -14.45
N GLU A 43 -12.98 -8.27 -15.30
CA GLU A 43 -12.49 -7.26 -16.22
C GLU A 43 -11.87 -6.10 -15.45
N VAL A 44 -10.68 -5.68 -15.88
CA VAL A 44 -9.96 -4.55 -15.30
C VAL A 44 -10.42 -3.26 -15.99
N MET A 45 -11.03 -2.34 -15.26
CA MET A 45 -11.69 -1.14 -15.81
C MET A 45 -10.78 0.10 -15.87
N GLU A 46 -9.83 0.22 -14.94
CA GLU A 46 -8.88 1.35 -14.88
C GLU A 46 -7.57 0.89 -14.25
N LEU A 47 -6.45 1.41 -14.76
CA LEU A 47 -5.10 1.19 -14.24
C LEU A 47 -4.44 2.50 -13.81
N THR A 48 -3.64 2.47 -12.75
CA THR A 48 -2.68 3.52 -12.39
C THR A 48 -1.45 2.92 -11.70
N LEU A 49 -0.27 3.50 -11.92
CA LEU A 49 0.99 3.05 -11.33
C LEU A 49 1.48 4.03 -10.26
N SER A 50 2.13 3.52 -9.22
CA SER A 50 2.86 4.34 -8.26
C SER A 50 4.02 5.05 -8.98
N GLN A 51 4.37 6.27 -8.56
CA GLN A 51 5.27 7.17 -9.28
C GLN A 51 6.68 7.28 -8.66
N CYS A 52 6.85 6.90 -7.40
CA CYS A 52 8.10 7.01 -6.64
C CYS A 52 8.65 5.63 -6.25
N GLY A 53 9.91 5.56 -5.81
CA GLY A 53 10.54 4.31 -5.39
C GLY A 53 11.14 3.51 -6.54
N LYS A 54 11.70 2.34 -6.21
CA LYS A 54 12.40 1.46 -7.16
C LYS A 54 11.42 0.50 -7.83
N LEU A 55 11.83 -0.09 -8.96
CA LEU A 55 11.05 -1.11 -9.67
C LEU A 55 10.54 -2.26 -8.77
N ASN A 56 11.31 -2.67 -7.77
CA ASN A 56 10.94 -3.76 -6.85
C ASN A 56 9.87 -3.35 -5.82
N GLU A 57 9.60 -2.05 -5.70
CA GLU A 57 8.58 -1.45 -4.83
C GLU A 57 7.38 -0.94 -5.64
N ARG A 58 7.42 -1.07 -6.98
CA ARG A 58 6.39 -0.57 -7.88
C ARG A 58 5.07 -1.30 -7.63
N ILE A 59 4.01 -0.52 -7.47
CA ILE A 59 2.66 -1.01 -7.25
C ILE A 59 1.77 -0.50 -8.38
N LEU A 60 1.01 -1.43 -8.96
CA LEU A 60 -0.13 -1.14 -9.80
C LEU A 60 -1.38 -1.10 -8.93
N ALA A 61 -2.22 -0.09 -9.08
CA ALA A 61 -3.58 -0.10 -8.58
C ALA A 61 -4.56 -0.18 -9.75
N PHE A 62 -5.63 -0.94 -9.56
CA PHE A 62 -6.66 -1.07 -10.57
C PHE A 62 -8.06 -1.23 -9.96
N ARG A 63 -9.08 -0.88 -10.75
CA ARG A 63 -10.48 -1.17 -10.44
C ARG A 63 -10.98 -2.26 -11.36
N ASP A 64 -11.80 -3.17 -10.86
CA ASP A 64 -12.47 -4.18 -11.68
C ASP A 64 -13.95 -3.87 -11.97
N SER A 65 -14.59 -4.75 -12.74
CA SER A 65 -16.01 -4.67 -13.12
C SER A 65 -16.96 -4.76 -11.92
N ASP A 66 -16.53 -5.36 -10.81
CA ASP A 66 -17.30 -5.48 -9.55
C ASP A 66 -17.05 -4.26 -8.63
N ALA A 67 -16.46 -3.20 -9.18
CA ALA A 67 -16.06 -1.98 -8.47
C ALA A 67 -15.10 -2.21 -7.29
N ALA A 68 -14.41 -3.35 -7.25
CA ALA A 68 -13.36 -3.59 -6.27
C ALA A 68 -12.10 -2.81 -6.68
N VAL A 69 -11.40 -2.28 -5.68
CA VAL A 69 -10.09 -1.65 -5.84
C VAL A 69 -9.03 -2.62 -5.37
N LEU A 70 -8.08 -2.91 -6.24
CA LEU A 70 -7.02 -3.87 -6.01
C LEU A 70 -5.66 -3.22 -6.23
N VAL A 71 -4.66 -3.73 -5.53
CA VAL A 71 -3.25 -3.37 -5.71
C VAL A 71 -2.41 -4.60 -5.94
N VAL A 72 -1.39 -4.45 -6.79
CA VAL A 72 -0.52 -5.53 -7.23
C VAL A 72 0.93 -5.09 -7.20
N LYS A 73 1.79 -5.95 -6.67
CA LYS A 73 3.24 -5.77 -6.81
C LYS A 73 3.65 -6.16 -8.22
N VAL A 74 4.30 -5.24 -8.94
CA VAL A 74 4.74 -5.49 -10.33
C VAL A 74 5.75 -6.64 -10.38
N LYS A 75 6.73 -6.64 -9.48
CA LYS A 75 7.69 -7.73 -9.29
C LYS A 75 7.44 -8.47 -7.97
N THR A 76 7.49 -9.80 -8.02
CA THR A 76 7.28 -10.67 -6.86
C THR A 76 8.41 -11.67 -6.73
N TYR A 77 9.53 -11.29 -6.13
CA TYR A 77 10.62 -12.21 -5.81
C TYR A 77 10.20 -13.21 -4.72
N GLY A 78 9.47 -14.27 -5.08
CA GLY A 78 9.01 -15.31 -4.14
C GLY A 78 7.92 -14.86 -3.17
N ILE A 79 7.22 -13.76 -3.44
CA ILE A 79 6.11 -13.29 -2.61
C ILE A 79 4.83 -14.06 -3.00
N ALA A 80 4.29 -14.85 -2.07
CA ALA A 80 3.09 -15.66 -2.31
C ALA A 80 1.82 -14.84 -2.59
N GLN A 81 1.69 -13.66 -1.96
CA GLN A 81 0.55 -12.76 -2.19
C GLN A 81 0.93 -11.60 -3.10
N ARG A 82 0.57 -11.72 -4.37
CA ARG A 82 0.83 -10.73 -5.42
C ARG A 82 -0.23 -9.63 -5.48
N ILE A 83 -1.50 -9.97 -5.19
CA ILE A 83 -2.67 -9.09 -5.33
C ILE A 83 -3.37 -8.93 -3.96
N ALA A 84 -3.82 -7.71 -3.65
CA ALA A 84 -4.62 -7.42 -2.47
C ALA A 84 -5.78 -6.48 -2.81
N ARG A 85 -6.98 -6.77 -2.29
CA ARG A 85 -8.13 -5.85 -2.35
C ARG A 85 -8.00 -4.82 -1.23
N ILE A 86 -8.14 -3.54 -1.58
CA ILE A 86 -7.98 -2.41 -0.65
C ILE A 86 -9.24 -1.60 -0.42
N GLY A 87 -10.25 -1.75 -1.29
CA GLY A 87 -11.50 -1.01 -1.16
C GLY A 87 -12.49 -1.34 -2.27
N SER A 88 -13.49 -0.48 -2.42
CA SER A 88 -14.48 -0.51 -3.50
C SER A 88 -15.15 0.86 -3.64
N SER A 89 -16.15 0.96 -4.51
CA SER A 89 -17.07 2.10 -4.58
C SER A 89 -16.42 3.43 -4.97
N VAL A 90 -15.29 3.36 -5.68
CA VAL A 90 -14.66 4.50 -6.35
C VAL A 90 -14.78 4.31 -7.86
N GLU A 91 -14.89 5.40 -8.58
CA GLU A 91 -14.96 5.42 -10.04
C GLU A 91 -13.60 5.67 -10.68
N HIS A 92 -12.76 6.48 -10.03
CA HIS A 92 -11.44 6.86 -10.51
C HIS A 92 -10.36 6.71 -9.46
N LEU A 93 -9.18 6.26 -9.92
CA LEU A 93 -7.96 6.13 -9.14
C LEU A 93 -6.85 7.05 -9.68
N HIS A 94 -6.01 7.56 -8.76
CA HIS A 94 -4.82 8.33 -9.11
C HIS A 94 -3.78 8.26 -8.00
N PHE A 95 -2.56 7.83 -8.33
CA PHE A 95 -1.43 7.91 -7.41
C PHE A 95 -0.92 9.34 -7.29
N ASN A 96 -0.37 9.68 -6.13
CA ASN A 96 0.30 10.94 -5.89
C ASN A 96 1.65 10.97 -6.61
N ASP A 97 1.95 12.10 -7.25
CA ASP A 97 3.16 12.26 -8.05
C ASP A 97 4.46 12.26 -7.22
N THR A 98 4.38 12.52 -5.92
CA THR A 98 5.54 12.78 -5.04
C THR A 98 5.71 11.79 -3.88
N THR A 99 4.66 11.06 -3.50
CA THR A 99 4.63 10.27 -2.25
C THR A 99 4.04 8.87 -2.37
N ASN A 100 3.55 8.45 -3.54
CA ASN A 100 2.86 7.17 -3.74
C ASN A 100 1.56 6.95 -2.94
N MET A 101 1.00 8.00 -2.31
CA MET A 101 -0.37 7.93 -1.78
C MET A 101 -1.35 7.66 -2.93
N LEU A 102 -2.34 6.79 -2.74
CA LEU A 102 -3.37 6.54 -3.75
C LEU A 102 -4.64 7.29 -3.35
N ALA A 103 -5.23 8.04 -4.28
CA ALA A 103 -6.54 8.63 -4.10
C ALA A 103 -7.59 7.90 -4.96
N GLY A 104 -8.78 7.72 -4.40
CA GLY A 104 -9.97 7.23 -5.07
C GLY A 104 -11.12 8.22 -4.92
N VAL A 105 -11.91 8.42 -5.98
CA VAL A 105 -13.12 9.23 -5.92
C VAL A 105 -14.32 8.46 -6.47
N GLY A 106 -15.43 8.54 -5.76
CA GLY A 106 -16.75 8.05 -6.14
C GLY A 106 -17.79 9.07 -5.67
N GLU A 107 -18.72 8.68 -4.80
CA GLU A 107 -19.60 9.65 -4.12
C GLU A 107 -18.84 10.55 -3.13
N GLY A 108 -17.75 10.03 -2.56
CA GLY A 108 -16.82 10.74 -1.70
C GLY A 108 -15.37 10.60 -2.19
N ARG A 109 -14.42 10.90 -1.30
CA ARG A 109 -12.99 10.79 -1.58
C ARG A 109 -12.30 10.02 -0.46
N VAL A 110 -11.65 8.93 -0.84
CA VAL A 110 -10.77 8.14 0.02
C VAL A 110 -9.32 8.30 -0.43
N VAL A 111 -8.41 8.37 0.53
CA VAL A 111 -6.97 8.33 0.28
C VAL A 111 -6.36 7.20 1.09
N TRP A 112 -5.57 6.37 0.42
CA TRP A 112 -4.71 5.35 1.00
C TRP A 112 -3.28 5.90 1.05
N PRO A 113 -2.77 6.28 2.24
CA PRO A 113 -1.44 6.87 2.34
C PRO A 113 -0.32 5.91 1.91
N ALA A 114 -0.48 4.61 2.21
CA ALA A 114 0.49 3.57 1.89
C ALA A 114 -0.23 2.27 1.53
N VAL A 115 -0.44 2.03 0.23
CA VAL A 115 -1.18 0.86 -0.27
C VAL A 115 -0.45 -0.46 -0.03
N GLU A 116 0.86 -0.43 0.18
CA GLU A 116 1.69 -1.59 0.51
C GLU A 116 1.31 -2.26 1.84
N ILE A 117 0.65 -1.52 2.74
CA ILE A 117 0.12 -2.04 4.02
C ILE A 117 -0.90 -3.16 3.76
N ALA A 118 -1.57 -3.17 2.61
CA ALA A 118 -2.50 -4.22 2.20
C ALA A 118 -1.89 -5.64 2.15
N PHE A 119 -0.56 -5.71 1.97
CA PHE A 119 0.20 -6.97 1.96
C PHE A 119 0.80 -7.34 3.32
N ILE A 120 0.45 -6.59 4.36
CA ILE A 120 0.93 -6.74 5.73
C ILE A 120 -0.26 -7.05 6.62
N ASP A 121 -1.19 -6.10 6.71
CA ASP A 121 -2.36 -6.16 7.56
C ASP A 121 -3.49 -5.32 6.93
N ARG A 122 -4.58 -5.98 6.54
CA ARG A 122 -5.72 -5.32 5.93
C ARG A 122 -6.49 -4.44 6.91
N ASN A 123 -6.56 -4.81 8.19
CA ASN A 123 -7.22 -4.00 9.20
C ASN A 123 -6.43 -2.73 9.46
N LEU A 124 -5.11 -2.85 9.53
CA LEU A 124 -4.21 -1.70 9.64
C LEU A 124 -4.33 -0.75 8.44
N LEU A 125 -4.49 -1.29 7.23
CA LEU A 125 -4.77 -0.48 6.05
C LEU A 125 -6.06 0.32 6.22
N GLN A 126 -7.16 -0.28 6.71
CA GLN A 126 -8.42 0.43 6.96
C GLN A 126 -8.25 1.57 7.98
N GLN A 127 -7.54 1.32 9.08
CA GLN A 127 -7.26 2.35 10.08
C GLN A 127 -6.38 3.49 9.54
N SER A 128 -5.56 3.24 8.53
CA SER A 128 -4.68 4.25 7.94
C SER A 128 -5.35 5.17 6.91
N MET A 129 -6.59 4.87 6.50
CA MET A 129 -7.25 5.59 5.41
C MET A 129 -7.66 7.01 5.83
N ILE A 130 -7.54 7.95 4.89
CA ILE A 130 -8.04 9.31 5.06
C ILE A 130 -9.28 9.44 4.19
N ASP A 131 -10.45 9.27 4.79
CA ASP A 131 -11.73 9.48 4.13
C ASP A 131 -12.27 10.87 4.45
N LYS A 132 -12.72 11.58 3.41
CA LYS A 132 -13.40 12.86 3.58
C LYS A 132 -14.51 12.98 2.55
N SER A 133 -15.73 13.20 3.02
CA SER A 133 -16.84 13.55 2.14
C SER A 133 -16.54 14.86 1.41
N VAL A 134 -16.78 14.87 0.10
CA VAL A 134 -16.65 16.07 -0.72
C VAL A 134 -18.04 16.42 -1.23
N SER A 135 -18.58 17.52 -0.73
CA SER A 135 -19.92 17.95 -1.10
C SER A 135 -19.99 18.42 -2.55
N GLY A 136 -21.12 18.10 -3.19
CA GLY A 136 -21.45 18.61 -4.53
C GLY A 136 -20.55 18.06 -5.64
N LEU A 137 -19.99 16.85 -5.52
CA LEU A 137 -19.28 16.21 -6.64
C LEU A 137 -20.22 15.89 -7.81
N GLY A 138 -21.48 15.58 -7.50
CA GLY A 138 -22.47 15.13 -8.47
C GLY A 138 -22.19 13.71 -8.96
N LYS A 139 -22.81 13.32 -10.08
CA LYS A 139 -22.62 12.01 -10.69
C LYS A 139 -21.35 11.98 -11.53
N PHE A 140 -20.60 10.88 -11.46
CA PHE A 140 -19.41 10.65 -12.26
C PHE A 140 -18.28 11.69 -12.11
N PRO A 141 -17.82 11.99 -10.88
CA PRO A 141 -16.72 12.92 -10.68
C PRO A 141 -15.40 12.32 -11.19
N ILE A 142 -14.55 13.15 -11.79
CA ILE A 142 -13.25 12.70 -12.31
C ILE A 142 -12.12 13.18 -11.42
N LEU A 143 -11.29 12.24 -10.97
CA LEU A 143 -10.01 12.53 -10.32
C LEU A 143 -9.00 12.99 -11.37
N ARG A 144 -8.63 14.27 -11.34
CA ARG A 144 -7.74 14.89 -12.34
C ARG A 144 -6.27 14.77 -11.98
N SER A 145 -5.91 15.10 -10.75
CA SER A 145 -4.54 15.07 -10.27
C SER A 145 -4.48 14.92 -8.76
N PHE A 146 -3.34 14.40 -8.30
CA PHE A 146 -3.00 14.34 -6.88
C PHE A 146 -1.51 14.65 -6.73
N THR A 147 -1.21 15.84 -6.22
CA THR A 147 0.16 16.32 -6.08
C THR A 147 0.30 16.95 -4.70
N ASP A 148 1.37 16.62 -3.99
CA ASP A 148 1.57 16.97 -2.58
C ASP A 148 0.34 16.60 -1.74
N ASN A 149 -0.36 17.59 -1.18
CA ASN A 149 -1.55 17.41 -0.36
C ASN A 149 -2.84 17.87 -1.07
N VAL A 150 -2.80 18.15 -2.37
CA VAL A 150 -3.91 18.72 -3.14
C VAL A 150 -4.42 17.70 -4.15
N ILE A 151 -5.73 17.45 -4.10
CA ILE A 151 -6.46 16.58 -5.02
C ILE A 151 -7.42 17.44 -5.83
N SER A 152 -7.22 17.46 -7.14
CA SER A 152 -8.10 18.18 -8.07
C SER A 152 -9.16 17.24 -8.62
N LEU A 153 -10.43 17.62 -8.45
CA LEU A 153 -11.59 16.85 -8.88
C LEU A 153 -12.41 17.66 -9.88
N ARG A 154 -12.86 17.04 -10.97
CA ARG A 154 -13.85 17.61 -11.87
C ARG A 154 -15.23 17.10 -11.47
N ARG A 155 -16.14 18.01 -11.14
CA ARG A 155 -17.55 17.71 -10.82
C ARG A 155 -18.35 17.34 -12.07
N SER A 156 -19.58 16.88 -11.87
CA SER A 156 -20.53 16.56 -12.94
C SER A 156 -20.89 17.75 -13.83
N ASP A 157 -20.87 18.97 -13.28
CA ASP A 157 -21.10 20.23 -14.02
C ASP A 157 -19.87 20.71 -14.82
N GLY A 158 -18.76 19.97 -14.76
CA GLY A 158 -17.51 20.30 -15.42
C GLY A 158 -16.58 21.24 -14.64
N SER A 159 -17.05 21.83 -13.54
CA SER A 159 -16.22 22.69 -12.68
C SER A 159 -15.12 21.87 -11.98
N ILE A 160 -14.01 22.54 -11.68
CA ILE A 160 -12.87 21.94 -10.97
C ILE A 160 -12.91 22.41 -9.53
N VAL A 161 -12.81 21.46 -8.59
CA VAL A 161 -12.66 21.72 -7.16
C VAL A 161 -11.35 21.11 -6.68
N ALA A 162 -10.61 21.89 -5.89
CA ALA A 162 -9.45 21.41 -5.17
C ALA A 162 -9.84 21.03 -3.75
N THR A 163 -9.41 19.86 -3.31
CA THR A 163 -9.59 19.37 -1.95
C THR A 163 -8.23 19.04 -1.37
N THR A 164 -8.02 19.26 -0.08
CA THR A 164 -6.74 18.97 0.57
C THR A 164 -6.84 17.76 1.50
N ILE A 165 -5.69 17.15 1.76
CA ILE A 165 -5.52 16.19 2.86
C ILE A 165 -4.58 16.77 3.92
N PRO A 166 -4.65 16.30 5.17
CA PRO A 166 -3.68 16.68 6.20
C PRO A 166 -2.24 16.40 5.74
N PRO A 167 -1.28 17.31 5.98
CA PRO A 167 0.09 17.19 5.45
C PRO A 167 0.92 16.10 6.13
N PHE A 168 0.41 15.49 7.20
CA PHE A 168 1.15 14.56 8.04
C PHE A 168 1.48 13.24 7.34
N ALA A 169 0.58 12.73 6.49
CA ALA A 169 0.80 11.50 5.75
C ALA A 169 2.01 11.61 4.80
N GLY A 170 2.06 12.69 4.02
CA GLY A 170 3.20 12.96 3.12
C GLY A 170 4.52 13.11 3.89
N SER A 171 4.51 13.85 5.02
CA SER A 171 5.71 13.98 5.87
C SER A 171 6.15 12.65 6.48
N LEU A 172 5.22 11.80 6.92
CA LEU A 172 5.55 10.46 7.44
C LEU A 172 6.22 9.60 6.37
N LEU A 173 5.65 9.54 5.18
CA LEU A 173 6.23 8.80 4.04
C LEU A 173 7.64 9.30 3.71
N GLN A 174 7.86 10.61 3.76
CA GLN A 174 9.18 11.19 3.54
C GLN A 174 10.17 10.84 4.66
N TYR A 175 9.75 10.87 5.93
CA TYR A 175 10.62 10.50 7.04
C TYR A 175 11.00 9.02 7.00
N THR A 176 10.06 8.12 6.73
CA THR A 176 10.32 6.68 6.64
C THR A 176 11.21 6.35 5.45
N ALA A 177 10.97 6.94 4.28
CA ALA A 177 11.81 6.78 3.09
C ALA A 177 13.27 7.21 3.34
N ASN A 178 13.48 8.22 4.19
CA ASN A 178 14.81 8.70 4.59
C ASN A 178 15.35 8.06 5.88
N SER A 179 14.72 6.99 6.37
CA SER A 179 15.09 6.31 7.62
C SER A 179 15.12 7.21 8.87
N LYS A 180 14.38 8.33 8.87
CA LYS A 180 14.24 9.29 9.98
C LYS A 180 13.13 8.88 10.94
N TRP A 181 13.21 7.66 11.47
CA TRP A 181 12.15 7.04 12.28
C TRP A 181 11.81 7.81 13.56
N ASP A 182 12.80 8.41 14.23
CA ASP A 182 12.55 9.21 15.44
C ASP A 182 11.71 10.46 15.14
N GLN A 183 11.91 11.08 13.97
CA GLN A 183 11.12 12.23 13.56
C GLN A 183 9.68 11.82 13.22
N ALA A 184 9.51 10.67 12.56
CA ALA A 184 8.19 10.10 12.30
C ALA A 184 7.43 9.81 13.61
N ILE A 185 8.08 9.18 14.60
CA ILE A 185 7.49 8.90 15.92
C ILE A 185 7.11 10.20 16.65
N ARG A 186 8.00 11.20 16.63
CA ARG A 186 7.72 12.52 17.23
C ARG A 186 6.51 13.19 16.57
N LEU A 187 6.40 13.11 15.24
CA LEU A 187 5.25 13.62 14.50
C LEU A 187 3.96 12.91 14.95
N CYS A 188 3.93 11.58 14.98
CA CYS A 188 2.74 10.84 15.44
C CYS A 188 2.36 11.19 16.89
N ARG A 189 3.32 11.34 17.79
CA ARG A 189 3.08 11.79 19.18
C ARG A 189 2.51 13.21 19.26
N HIS A 190 2.88 14.07 18.33
CA HIS A 190 2.37 15.45 18.27
C HIS A 190 0.95 15.50 17.71
N VAL A 191 0.69 14.77 16.62
CA VAL A 191 -0.62 14.74 15.95
C VAL A 191 -1.66 13.97 16.78
N LYS A 192 -1.26 12.89 17.45
CA LYS A 192 -2.12 12.03 18.29
C LYS A 192 -3.35 11.48 17.55
N SER A 193 -3.18 11.12 16.28
CA SER A 193 -4.23 10.51 15.46
C SER A 193 -3.92 9.03 15.23
N GLU A 194 -4.94 8.18 15.34
CA GLU A 194 -4.82 6.74 15.10
C GLU A 194 -4.38 6.45 13.67
N GLU A 195 -4.89 7.20 12.69
CA GLU A 195 -4.53 7.08 11.29
C GLU A 195 -3.03 7.27 11.07
N THR A 196 -2.42 8.28 11.72
CA THR A 196 -0.98 8.52 11.62
C THR A 196 -0.15 7.40 12.26
N TRP A 197 -0.62 6.81 13.35
CA TRP A 197 0.03 5.66 13.97
C TRP A 197 -0.11 4.40 13.12
N ALA A 198 -1.27 4.18 12.50
CA ALA A 198 -1.51 3.07 11.58
C ALA A 198 -0.59 3.13 10.34
N ILE A 199 -0.43 4.32 9.75
CA ILE A 199 0.53 4.56 8.67
C ILE A 199 1.96 4.18 9.13
N LEU A 200 2.39 4.70 10.29
CA LEU A 200 3.73 4.43 10.80
C LEU A 200 3.97 2.94 11.11
N ALA A 201 3.00 2.26 11.72
CA ALA A 201 3.08 0.83 12.03
C ALA A 201 3.23 -0.02 10.76
N GLY A 202 2.46 0.29 9.72
CA GLY A 202 2.53 -0.40 8.43
C GLY A 202 3.86 -0.18 7.73
N LEU A 203 4.33 1.07 7.65
CA LEU A 203 5.62 1.42 7.05
C LEU A 203 6.80 0.82 7.82
N ALA A 204 6.79 0.87 9.15
CA ALA A 204 7.82 0.26 9.98
C ALA A 204 7.90 -1.25 9.79
N THR A 205 6.75 -1.93 9.70
CA THR A 205 6.69 -3.36 9.43
C THR A 205 7.19 -3.69 8.02
N ALA A 206 6.84 -2.88 7.02
CA ALA A 206 7.32 -3.02 5.65
C ALA A 206 8.86 -2.91 5.56
N SER A 207 9.44 -1.96 6.30
CA SER A 207 10.89 -1.72 6.38
C SER A 207 11.63 -2.59 7.41
N GLN A 208 10.95 -3.53 8.07
CA GLN A 208 11.50 -4.37 9.14
C GLN A 208 12.10 -3.58 10.33
N ASN A 209 11.58 -2.38 10.61
CA ASN A 209 12.00 -1.58 11.75
C ASN A 209 11.21 -1.97 13.02
N ILE A 210 11.77 -2.89 13.80
CA ILE A 210 11.15 -3.42 15.03
C ILE A 210 10.85 -2.31 16.04
N TYR A 211 11.79 -1.38 16.24
CA TYR A 211 11.67 -0.32 17.24
C TYR A 211 10.49 0.62 16.94
N ALA A 212 10.40 1.12 15.70
CA ALA A 212 9.30 1.99 15.30
C ALA A 212 7.96 1.25 15.27
N ALA A 213 7.96 -0.03 14.84
CA ALA A 213 6.76 -0.85 14.82
C ALA A 213 6.22 -1.09 16.25
N GLU A 214 7.08 -1.43 17.21
CA GLU A 214 6.69 -1.69 18.61
C GLU A 214 6.01 -0.46 19.22
N ILE A 215 6.57 0.74 19.00
CA ILE A 215 5.99 1.99 19.48
C ILE A 215 4.65 2.28 18.80
N ALA A 216 4.57 2.09 17.48
CA ALA A 216 3.36 2.41 16.72
C ALA A 216 2.20 1.45 17.05
N TYR A 217 2.45 0.14 17.10
CA TYR A 217 1.45 -0.84 17.54
C TYR A 217 1.07 -0.67 19.01
N GLY A 218 2.01 -0.23 19.86
CA GLY A 218 1.70 0.14 21.25
C GLY A 218 0.74 1.33 21.33
N ALA A 219 0.90 2.32 20.46
CA ALA A 219 -0.01 3.46 20.37
C ALA A 219 -1.39 3.11 19.79
N LEU A 220 -1.49 2.00 19.05
CA LEU A 220 -2.75 1.45 18.52
C LEU A 220 -3.37 0.38 19.44
N GLU A 221 -2.79 0.16 20.62
CA GLU A 221 -3.25 -0.84 21.60
C GLU A 221 -3.26 -2.29 21.08
N GLU A 222 -2.43 -2.60 20.09
CA GLU A 222 -2.30 -3.93 19.47
C GLU A 222 -1.37 -4.84 20.29
N GLY A 223 -1.80 -5.19 21.50
CA GLY A 223 -0.98 -5.84 22.53
C GLY A 223 -0.30 -7.15 22.08
N GLU A 224 -0.98 -7.98 21.29
CA GLU A 224 -0.40 -9.23 20.76
C GLU A 224 0.80 -8.95 19.83
N LYS A 225 0.66 -7.97 18.94
CA LYS A 225 1.73 -7.55 18.01
C LYS A 225 2.90 -6.93 18.76
N VAL A 226 2.62 -6.13 19.79
CA VAL A 226 3.66 -5.54 20.66
C VAL A 226 4.46 -6.63 21.38
N LYS A 227 3.77 -7.64 21.95
CA LYS A 227 4.44 -8.77 22.62
C LYS A 227 5.36 -9.51 21.65
N MET A 228 4.86 -9.82 20.45
CA MET A 228 5.64 -10.48 19.40
C MET A 228 6.87 -9.65 18.98
N LEU A 229 6.73 -8.32 18.87
CA LEU A 229 7.84 -7.42 18.54
C LEU A 229 8.88 -7.31 19.67
N ALA A 230 8.44 -7.32 20.93
CA ALA A 230 9.31 -7.33 22.08
C ALA A 230 10.14 -8.63 22.15
N GLU A 231 9.50 -9.78 21.92
CA GLU A 231 10.18 -11.07 21.79
C GLU A 231 11.20 -11.03 20.64
N ALA A 232 10.80 -10.57 19.45
CA ALA A 232 11.69 -10.42 18.31
C ALA A 232 12.88 -9.50 18.61
N ARG A 233 12.70 -8.40 19.34
CA ARG A 233 13.80 -7.47 19.68
C ARG A 233 14.86 -8.13 20.57
N THR A 234 14.45 -8.98 21.52
CA THR A 234 15.35 -9.59 22.52
C THR A 234 16.00 -10.88 22.05
N HIS A 235 15.48 -11.49 20.97
CA HIS A 235 15.93 -12.81 20.55
C HIS A 235 17.34 -12.77 19.94
N PRO A 236 18.28 -13.66 20.33
CA PRO A 236 19.69 -13.58 19.91
C PRO A 236 19.88 -13.90 18.43
N ASN A 237 19.10 -14.84 17.90
CA ASN A 237 19.21 -15.34 16.53
C ASN A 237 18.53 -14.39 15.53
N LYS A 238 19.30 -13.91 14.54
CA LYS A 238 18.83 -12.93 13.54
C LYS A 238 17.78 -13.51 12.59
N GLU A 239 17.93 -14.78 12.22
CA GLU A 239 17.03 -15.49 11.31
C GLU A 239 15.64 -15.64 11.93
N VAL A 240 15.58 -15.92 13.23
CA VAL A 240 14.31 -15.99 13.99
C VAL A 240 13.67 -14.61 14.11
N ARG A 241 14.45 -13.54 14.39
CA ARG A 241 13.92 -12.17 14.38
C ARG A 241 13.29 -11.82 13.03
N ASN A 242 13.97 -12.16 11.94
CA ASN A 242 13.47 -11.93 10.59
C ASN A 242 12.21 -12.76 10.31
N ALA A 243 12.17 -14.02 10.74
CA ALA A 243 10.99 -14.88 10.59
C ALA A 243 9.77 -14.33 11.34
N MET A 244 9.96 -13.84 12.57
CA MET A 244 8.90 -13.18 13.36
C MET A 244 8.35 -11.95 12.63
N MET A 245 9.23 -11.09 12.07
CA MET A 245 8.78 -9.93 11.29
C MET A 245 8.00 -10.32 10.03
N VAL A 246 8.38 -11.42 9.38
CA VAL A 246 7.66 -11.94 8.21
C VAL A 246 6.28 -12.48 8.60
N LEU A 247 6.17 -13.14 9.76
CA LEU A 247 4.91 -13.64 10.30
C LEU A 247 3.97 -12.49 10.69
N LEU A 248 4.50 -11.45 11.34
CA LEU A 248 3.75 -10.23 11.67
C LEU A 248 3.17 -9.57 10.41
N ALA A 249 3.93 -9.58 9.31
CA ALA A 249 3.51 -9.05 8.03
C ALA A 249 2.52 -9.95 7.27
N GLY A 250 1.94 -10.98 7.89
CA GLY A 250 0.94 -11.85 7.26
C GLY A 250 1.46 -12.68 6.08
N LYS A 251 2.79 -12.73 5.85
CA LYS A 251 3.40 -13.36 4.66
C LYS A 251 3.51 -14.88 4.73
N VAL A 252 3.09 -15.51 5.83
CA VAL A 252 3.21 -16.96 6.04
C VAL A 252 1.90 -17.52 6.58
N ARG A 253 1.34 -18.53 5.89
CA ARG A 253 0.34 -19.43 6.51
C ARG A 253 1.03 -20.12 7.68
N VAL A 254 0.45 -20.02 8.87
CA VAL A 254 0.91 -20.55 10.18
C VAL A 254 1.59 -21.93 10.12
N ILE A 255 1.23 -22.77 9.14
CA ILE A 255 1.74 -24.12 8.92
C ILE A 255 3.26 -24.17 8.65
N LEU A 256 3.83 -23.21 7.92
CA LEU A 256 5.29 -23.19 7.65
C LEU A 256 6.13 -22.77 8.86
N PHE A 257 5.52 -22.10 9.84
CA PHE A 257 6.20 -21.73 11.08
C PHE A 257 6.43 -22.96 11.96
N ALA A 258 5.48 -23.90 11.98
CA ALA A 258 5.68 -25.20 12.62
C ALA A 258 6.83 -25.96 11.97
N ASP A 259 6.91 -25.99 10.63
CA ASP A 259 7.99 -26.68 9.93
C ASP A 259 9.36 -26.00 10.07
N LEU A 260 9.45 -24.66 10.06
CA LEU A 260 10.73 -23.97 10.29
C LEU A 260 11.24 -24.12 11.73
N VAL A 261 10.32 -24.17 12.70
CA VAL A 261 10.65 -24.35 14.13
C VAL A 261 10.92 -25.82 14.45
N HIS A 262 10.25 -26.79 13.82
CA HIS A 262 10.50 -28.23 14.00
C HIS A 262 11.70 -28.75 13.19
N ASN A 263 11.84 -28.42 11.90
CA ASN A 263 12.90 -29.00 11.04
C ASN A 263 14.29 -28.36 11.23
N ARG A 264 14.45 -27.35 12.09
CA ARG A 264 15.75 -26.75 12.41
C ARG A 264 16.10 -26.75 13.91
N GLY A 265 15.64 -27.76 14.65
CA GLY A 265 16.31 -28.27 15.85
C GLY A 265 16.85 -27.22 16.84
N LEU A 266 16.05 -26.21 17.20
CA LEU A 266 16.41 -25.21 18.22
C LEU A 266 15.44 -25.27 19.41
N LEU A 267 15.21 -26.49 19.90
CA LEU A 267 14.84 -26.76 21.29
C LEU A 267 15.57 -28.04 21.70
N THR A 268 16.83 -27.91 22.08
CA THR A 268 17.48 -28.88 22.97
C THR A 268 17.08 -28.52 24.40
N THR A 269 16.22 -29.35 24.98
CA THR A 269 16.61 -30.04 26.22
C THR A 269 17.14 -31.41 25.81
#